data_AF-A0A7W4C7E5-F1
#
_entry.id   AF-A0A7W4C7E5-F1
#
_cell.length_a   1.000
_cell.length_b   1.000
_cell.length_c   1.000
_cell.angle_alpha   90.00
_cell.angle_beta   90.00
_cell.angle_gamma   90.00
#
_symmetry.space_group_name_H-M   'P 1'
#
loop_
_entity.id
_entity.type
_entity.pdbx_description
1 polymer ?
#
loop_
_entity_poly.entity_id
_entity_poly.type
_entity_poly.pdbx_seq_one_letter_code
_entity_poly.pdbx_strand_id
1 'polypeptide(L)'
;MKIKLREVSAVENVAENDIGDANQFNRLAHQLEASSNAKVAVSAALCSLITHGLIVDSYQLLTHNNNEDAITKTFEALRVQFDLLGQNNEVLKRDTLTHNDHVRNRLERLSKTKEKIELTISDLNCELAKAKVNDLESVKLKVKLNAHFDDLIARWRSFDDLNSEGTLPEEWYARLEQFLQSDAVNNDGKLRMDNIIQQARYLTKKIGEV
;
A
#
# COMPACT_ATOMS: atom_id res chain seq x y z
N MET A 1 -96.37 9.69 44.18
CA MET A 1 -95.27 8.76 43.78
C MET A 1 -94.48 9.42 42.65
N LYS A 2 -93.15 9.24 42.67
CA LYS A 2 -92.08 10.09 42.12
C LYS A 2 -92.12 10.36 40.59
N ILE A 3 -91.95 11.63 40.15
CA ILE A 3 -90.78 12.28 39.47
C ILE A 3 -90.52 11.74 38.04
N LYS A 4 -90.51 12.53 36.94
CA LYS A 4 -89.56 13.58 36.47
C LYS A 4 -90.27 14.53 35.46
N LEU A 5 -90.30 15.87 35.58
CA LEU A 5 -89.29 16.91 35.22
C LEU A 5 -88.53 16.61 33.91
N ARG A 6 -88.30 17.51 32.95
CA ARG A 6 -88.60 18.93 32.63
C ARG A 6 -88.09 19.06 31.17
N GLU A 7 -88.83 19.64 30.24
CA GLU A 7 -88.45 20.88 29.52
C GLU A 7 -86.94 21.07 29.26
N VAL A 8 -86.53 21.22 28.01
CA VAL A 8 -86.37 22.49 27.27
C VAL A 8 -85.69 22.15 25.92
N SER A 9 -86.34 22.53 24.81
CA SER A 9 -85.75 22.55 23.47
C SER A 9 -85.23 23.95 23.14
N ALA A 10 -84.21 23.97 22.28
CA ALA A 10 -83.50 25.09 21.68
C ALA A 10 -82.32 25.63 22.51
N VAL A 11 -81.10 25.46 21.99
CA VAL A 11 -80.31 26.53 21.33
C VAL A 11 -79.11 25.86 20.62
N GLU A 12 -78.81 26.40 19.45
CA GLU A 12 -77.71 26.07 18.53
C GLU A 12 -76.35 25.82 19.20
N ASN A 13 -75.60 24.87 18.66
CA ASN A 13 -74.15 24.99 18.53
C ASN A 13 -73.69 24.18 17.32
N VAL A 14 -73.68 24.84 16.16
CA VAL A 14 -72.82 24.46 15.04
C VAL A 14 -71.42 24.91 15.44
N ALA A 15 -70.60 24.00 15.97
CA ALA A 15 -69.21 24.28 16.25
C ALA A 15 -68.33 23.06 15.92
N GLU A 16 -67.46 23.30 14.94
CA GLU A 16 -66.09 22.77 14.86
C GLU A 16 -65.94 21.27 14.58
N ASN A 17 -65.92 20.95 13.28
CA ASN A 17 -65.46 19.66 12.78
C ASN A 17 -64.18 19.81 11.93
N ASP A 18 -63.25 20.72 12.29
CA ASP A 18 -62.12 21.06 11.41
C ASP A 18 -60.78 21.39 12.13
N ILE A 19 -60.52 20.78 13.31
CA ILE A 19 -59.26 20.99 14.07
C ILE A 19 -58.44 19.68 14.17
N GLY A 20 -58.95 18.57 13.64
CA GLY A 20 -58.27 17.27 13.60
C GLY A 20 -57.16 17.14 12.54
N ASP A 21 -57.13 18.06 11.56
CA ASP A 21 -56.33 17.89 10.35
C ASP A 21 -55.02 18.72 10.39
N ALA A 22 -55.08 19.98 10.84
CA ALA A 22 -53.93 20.90 10.81
C ALA A 22 -52.72 20.43 11.65
N ASN A 23 -52.95 19.82 12.81
CA ASN A 23 -51.88 19.31 13.67
C ASN A 23 -51.24 18.01 13.11
N GLN A 24 -51.99 17.20 12.36
CA GLN A 24 -51.44 16.02 11.70
C GLN A 24 -50.64 16.41 10.45
N PHE A 25 -51.17 17.36 9.66
CA PHE A 25 -50.48 17.95 8.52
C PHE A 25 -49.15 18.61 8.92
N ASN A 26 -49.11 19.38 10.01
CA ASN A 26 -47.87 19.99 10.49
C ASN A 26 -46.83 18.95 10.96
N ARG A 27 -47.27 17.82 11.54
CA ARG A 27 -46.36 16.72 11.93
C ARG A 27 -45.79 16.00 10.71
N LEU A 28 -46.63 15.73 9.70
CA LEU A 28 -46.19 15.15 8.43
C LEU A 28 -45.24 16.07 7.67
N ALA A 29 -45.52 17.38 7.64
CA ALA A 29 -44.63 18.38 7.04
C ALA A 29 -43.26 18.41 7.71
N HIS A 30 -43.21 18.41 9.05
CA HIS A 30 -41.94 18.36 9.79
C HIS A 30 -41.17 17.05 9.56
N GLN A 31 -41.86 15.91 9.46
CA GLN A 31 -41.22 14.62 9.14
C GLN A 31 -40.65 14.59 7.72
N LEU A 32 -41.37 15.18 6.76
CA LEU A 32 -40.93 15.28 5.37
C LEU A 32 -39.70 16.19 5.24
N GLU A 33 -39.69 17.32 5.95
CA GLU A 33 -38.56 18.24 6.00
C GLU A 33 -37.33 17.56 6.64
N ALA A 34 -37.51 16.86 7.75
CA ALA A 34 -36.44 16.10 8.40
C ALA A 34 -35.88 14.99 7.48
N SER A 35 -36.74 14.27 6.76
CA SER A 35 -36.34 13.24 5.79
C SER A 35 -35.59 13.84 4.60
N SER A 36 -36.04 14.97 4.07
CA SER A 36 -35.37 15.70 2.99
C SER A 36 -33.98 16.16 3.40
N ASN A 37 -33.86 16.75 4.59
CA ASN A 37 -32.58 17.17 5.16
C ASN A 37 -31.62 15.99 5.37
N ALA A 38 -32.12 14.85 5.85
CA ALA A 38 -31.32 13.63 5.99
C ALA A 38 -30.82 13.11 4.64
N LYS A 39 -31.67 13.10 3.61
CA LYS A 39 -31.30 12.69 2.25
C LYS A 39 -30.18 13.57 1.69
N VAL A 40 -30.29 14.90 1.86
CA VAL A 40 -29.25 15.86 1.43
C VAL A 40 -27.94 15.60 2.17
N ALA A 41 -27.99 15.38 3.49
CA ALA A 41 -26.80 15.10 4.29
C ALA A 41 -26.10 13.80 3.87
N VAL A 42 -26.85 12.72 3.66
CA VAL A 42 -26.32 11.43 3.19
C VAL A 42 -25.70 11.56 1.80
N SER A 43 -26.40 12.23 0.88
CA SER A 43 -25.88 12.48 -0.46
C SER A 43 -24.59 13.28 -0.43
N ALA A 44 -24.51 14.33 0.40
CA ALA A 44 -23.30 15.13 0.56
C ALA A 44 -22.13 14.32 1.12
N ALA A 45 -22.37 13.46 2.10
CA ALA A 45 -21.35 12.56 2.66
C ALA A 45 -20.85 11.56 1.61
N LEU A 46 -21.75 10.95 0.83
CA LEU A 46 -21.39 10.05 -0.26
C LEU A 46 -20.58 10.77 -1.35
N CYS A 47 -20.98 11.97 -1.76
CA CYS A 47 -20.22 12.77 -2.71
C CYS A 47 -18.82 13.13 -2.19
N SER A 48 -18.69 13.42 -0.89
CA SER A 48 -17.38 13.62 -0.25
C SER A 48 -16.53 12.36 -0.36
N LEU A 49 -17.07 11.17 -0.03
CA LEU A 49 -16.34 9.91 -0.11
C LEU A 49 -15.91 9.56 -1.54
N ILE A 50 -16.75 9.85 -2.54
CA ILE A 50 -16.40 9.72 -3.95
C ILE A 50 -15.25 10.66 -4.31
N THR A 51 -15.30 11.92 -3.85
CA THR A 51 -14.26 12.93 -4.11
C THR A 51 -12.92 12.53 -3.50
N HIS A 52 -12.93 11.86 -2.34
CA HIS A 52 -11.74 11.30 -1.69
C HIS A 52 -11.25 9.99 -2.35
N GLY A 53 -11.91 9.51 -3.40
CA GLY A 53 -11.52 8.30 -4.14
C GLY A 53 -11.83 6.99 -3.41
N LEU A 54 -12.60 7.03 -2.33
CA LEU A 54 -13.01 5.82 -1.60
C LEU A 54 -14.08 5.02 -2.33
N ILE A 55 -14.85 5.67 -3.22
CA ILE A 55 -15.88 5.02 -4.05
C ILE A 55 -15.78 5.61 -5.45
N VAL A 56 -15.95 4.77 -6.47
CA VAL A 56 -16.08 5.23 -7.86
C VAL A 56 -17.48 5.80 -8.08
N ASP A 57 -17.59 6.93 -8.79
CA ASP A 57 -18.89 7.53 -9.15
C ASP A 57 -19.62 6.74 -10.26
N SER A 58 -19.89 5.46 -10.00
CA SER A 58 -20.55 4.57 -10.96
C SER A 58 -22.01 4.96 -11.22
N TYR A 59 -22.62 5.71 -10.30
CA TYR A 59 -24.04 6.08 -10.35
C TYR A 59 -24.26 7.59 -10.52
N GLN A 60 -23.21 8.35 -10.86
CA GLN A 60 -23.30 9.75 -11.28
C GLN A 60 -23.91 10.68 -10.22
N LEU A 61 -23.59 10.44 -8.94
CA LEU A 61 -24.00 11.29 -7.83
C LEU A 61 -23.34 12.67 -7.88
N LEU A 62 -22.13 12.78 -8.44
CA LEU A 62 -21.45 14.07 -8.59
C LEU A 62 -22.11 14.94 -9.68
N THR A 63 -22.79 14.34 -10.66
CA THR A 63 -23.45 15.07 -11.75
C THR A 63 -24.92 15.39 -11.46
N HIS A 64 -25.27 15.60 -10.19
CA HIS A 64 -26.61 15.98 -9.71
C HIS A 64 -27.74 14.96 -9.90
N ASN A 65 -27.44 13.67 -10.06
CA ASN A 65 -28.47 12.65 -10.00
C ASN A 65 -28.83 12.31 -8.55
N ASN A 66 -29.54 13.22 -7.86
CA ASN A 66 -30.03 13.04 -6.47
C ASN A 66 -31.20 12.03 -6.37
N ASN A 67 -31.29 11.10 -7.32
CA ASN A 67 -32.28 10.05 -7.31
C ASN A 67 -32.02 9.12 -6.13
N GLU A 68 -33.10 8.69 -5.47
CA GLU A 68 -33.04 7.80 -4.31
C GLU A 68 -32.37 6.47 -4.65
N ASP A 69 -32.56 5.97 -5.87
CA ASP A 69 -31.89 4.79 -6.41
C ASP A 69 -30.36 4.98 -6.52
N ALA A 70 -29.90 6.15 -6.95
CA ALA A 70 -28.47 6.46 -7.08
C ALA A 70 -27.78 6.56 -5.71
N ILE A 71 -28.46 7.16 -4.72
CA ILE A 71 -28.00 7.23 -3.33
C ILE A 71 -27.91 5.83 -2.73
N THR A 72 -28.97 5.02 -2.89
CA THR A 72 -29.04 3.66 -2.33
C THR A 72 -27.96 2.77 -2.93
N LYS A 73 -27.81 2.76 -4.26
CA LYS A 73 -26.78 1.94 -4.93
C LYS A 73 -25.36 2.36 -4.60
N THR A 74 -25.10 3.65 -4.40
CA THR A 74 -23.78 4.13 -3.99
C THR A 74 -23.49 3.77 -2.54
N PHE A 75 -24.48 3.90 -1.65
CA PHE A 75 -24.35 3.44 -0.28
C PHE A 75 -24.11 1.92 -0.21
N GLU A 76 -24.77 1.15 -1.06
CA GLU A 76 -24.55 -0.29 -1.17
C GLU A 76 -23.16 -0.61 -1.71
N ALA A 77 -22.66 0.14 -2.69
CA ALA A 77 -21.27 0.02 -3.16
C ALA A 77 -20.25 0.32 -2.06
N LEU A 78 -20.49 1.36 -1.24
CA LEU A 78 -19.67 1.68 -0.07
C LEU A 78 -19.68 0.53 0.94
N ARG A 79 -20.86 0.00 1.23
CA ARG A 79 -21.02 -1.12 2.16
C ARG A 79 -20.25 -2.34 1.68
N VAL A 80 -20.36 -2.70 0.40
CA VAL A 80 -19.60 -3.81 -0.20
C VAL A 80 -18.09 -3.58 -0.04
N GLN A 81 -17.60 -2.35 -0.29
CA GLN A 81 -16.18 -2.05 -0.08
C GLN A 81 -15.74 -2.22 1.38
N PHE A 82 -16.55 -1.74 2.34
CA PHE A 82 -16.27 -1.91 3.77
C PHE A 82 -16.33 -3.38 4.21
N ASP A 83 -17.29 -4.15 3.70
CA ASP A 83 -17.43 -5.58 4.00
C ASP A 83 -16.22 -6.36 3.44
N LEU A 84 -15.69 -5.96 2.28
CA LEU A 84 -14.49 -6.55 1.68
C LEU A 84 -13.17 -6.05 2.28
N LEU A 85 -13.18 -4.95 3.06
CA LEU A 85 -11.96 -4.33 3.58
C LEU A 85 -11.12 -5.29 4.41
N GLY A 86 -11.75 -6.09 5.26
CA GLY A 86 -11.05 -7.10 6.06
C GLY A 86 -10.37 -8.15 5.20
N GLN A 87 -11.07 -8.65 4.17
CA GLN A 87 -10.51 -9.63 3.24
C GLN A 87 -9.36 -9.03 2.42
N ASN A 88 -9.54 -7.81 1.91
CA ASN A 88 -8.52 -7.09 1.16
C ASN A 88 -7.27 -6.83 2.00
N ASN A 89 -7.43 -6.51 3.28
CA ASN A 89 -6.30 -6.32 4.20
C ASN A 89 -5.52 -7.63 4.42
N GLU A 90 -6.21 -8.75 4.61
CA GLU A 90 -5.55 -10.07 4.73
C GLU A 90 -4.82 -10.46 3.43
N VAL A 91 -5.45 -10.21 2.27
CA VAL A 91 -4.82 -10.42 0.96
C VAL A 91 -3.57 -9.56 0.83
N LEU A 92 -3.65 -8.26 1.13
CA LEU A 92 -2.51 -7.33 1.09
C LEU A 92 -1.38 -7.75 2.05
N LYS A 93 -1.72 -8.20 3.26
CA LYS A 93 -0.73 -8.71 4.23
C LYS A 93 -0.02 -9.94 3.67
N ARG A 94 -0.78 -10.90 3.13
CA ARG A 94 -0.23 -12.12 2.54
C ARG A 94 0.64 -11.83 1.31
N ASP A 95 0.21 -10.91 0.46
CA ASP A 95 0.94 -10.52 -0.75
C ASP A 95 2.23 -9.78 -0.38
N THR A 96 2.20 -8.93 0.66
CA THR A 96 3.40 -8.25 1.20
C THR A 96 4.40 -9.27 1.75
N LEU A 97 3.94 -10.26 2.52
CA LEU A 97 4.80 -11.34 3.03
C LEU A 97 5.44 -12.13 1.88
N THR A 98 4.64 -12.53 0.89
CA THR A 98 5.10 -13.28 -0.28
C THR A 98 6.14 -12.48 -1.07
N HIS A 99 5.90 -11.18 -1.27
CA HIS A 99 6.85 -10.28 -1.92
C HIS A 99 8.17 -10.19 -1.16
N ASN A 100 8.11 -9.98 0.16
CA ASN A 100 9.30 -9.89 1.01
C ASN A 100 10.11 -11.19 0.97
N ASP A 101 9.46 -12.35 0.99
CA ASP A 101 10.13 -13.65 0.87
C ASP A 101 10.80 -13.82 -0.50
N HIS A 102 10.17 -13.39 -1.59
CA HIS A 102 10.78 -13.42 -2.91
C HIS A 102 12.01 -12.50 -3.00
N VAL A 103 11.92 -11.30 -2.43
CA VAL A 103 13.03 -10.35 -2.38
C VAL A 103 14.20 -10.91 -1.56
N ARG A 104 13.93 -11.44 -0.36
CA ARG A 104 14.92 -12.06 0.52
C ARG A 104 15.64 -13.22 -0.17
N ASN A 105 14.88 -14.12 -0.81
CA ASN A 105 15.46 -15.23 -1.56
C ASN A 105 16.38 -14.78 -2.70
N ARG A 106 16.03 -13.71 -3.41
CA ARG A 106 16.88 -13.15 -4.47
C ARG A 106 18.14 -12.51 -3.91
N LEU A 107 18.03 -11.74 -2.83
CA LEU A 107 19.18 -11.10 -2.17
C LEU A 107 20.15 -12.11 -1.58
N GLU A 108 19.64 -13.18 -0.99
CA GLU A 108 20.45 -14.28 -0.46
C GLU A 108 21.27 -14.93 -1.57
N ARG A 109 20.71 -15.09 -2.78
CA ARG A 109 21.46 -15.56 -3.95
C ARG A 109 22.54 -14.58 -4.40
N LEU A 110 22.28 -13.27 -4.34
CA LEU A 110 23.28 -12.24 -4.65
C LEU A 110 24.41 -12.25 -3.61
N SER A 111 24.08 -12.36 -2.32
CA SER A 111 25.05 -12.49 -1.23
C SER A 111 25.96 -13.70 -1.42
N LYS A 112 25.38 -14.88 -1.69
CA LYS A 112 26.14 -16.10 -1.98
C LYS A 112 27.03 -15.95 -3.22
N THR A 113 26.59 -15.18 -4.21
CA THR A 113 27.41 -14.89 -5.39
C THR A 113 28.63 -14.05 -5.01
N LYS A 114 28.46 -13.00 -4.19
CA LYS A 114 29.57 -12.20 -3.66
C LYS A 114 30.54 -13.05 -2.84
N GLU A 115 30.03 -13.85 -1.91
CA GLU A 115 30.86 -14.75 -1.08
C GLU A 115 31.69 -15.71 -1.95
N LYS A 116 31.12 -16.28 -3.01
CA LYS A 116 31.86 -17.13 -3.96
C LYS A 116 32.97 -16.39 -4.68
N ILE A 117 32.73 -15.14 -5.10
CA ILE A 117 33.76 -14.31 -5.75
C ILE A 117 34.90 -14.06 -4.75
N GLU A 118 34.59 -13.68 -3.51
CA GLU A 118 35.57 -13.42 -2.46
C GLU A 118 36.40 -14.67 -2.12
N LEU A 119 35.76 -15.83 -1.99
CA LEU A 119 36.44 -17.12 -1.78
C LEU A 119 37.38 -17.45 -2.94
N THR A 120 36.92 -17.29 -4.19
CA THR A 120 37.74 -17.55 -5.38
C THR A 120 38.98 -16.64 -5.41
N ILE A 121 38.82 -15.36 -5.05
CA ILE A 121 39.94 -14.41 -4.97
C ILE A 121 40.91 -14.81 -3.84
N SER A 122 40.39 -15.26 -2.70
CA SER A 122 41.19 -15.73 -1.58
C SER A 122 42.02 -16.96 -1.96
N ASP A 123 41.41 -17.95 -2.61
CA ASP A 123 42.07 -19.18 -3.05
C ASP A 123 43.18 -18.87 -4.07
N LEU A 124 42.89 -18.05 -5.08
CA LEU A 124 43.88 -17.60 -6.05
C LEU A 124 45.06 -16.86 -5.38
N ASN A 125 44.77 -16.02 -4.38
CA ASN A 125 45.82 -15.33 -3.64
C ASN A 125 46.67 -16.28 -2.78
N CYS A 126 46.06 -17.32 -2.20
CA CYS A 126 46.79 -18.37 -1.50
C CYS A 126 47.71 -19.16 -2.44
N GLU A 127 47.27 -19.43 -3.68
CA GLU A 127 48.11 -20.08 -4.69
C GLU A 127 49.25 -19.16 -5.15
N LEU A 128 48.95 -17.89 -5.44
CA LEU A 128 49.96 -16.90 -5.84
C LEU A 128 51.01 -16.68 -4.75
N ALA A 129 50.64 -16.73 -3.48
CA ALA A 129 51.56 -16.62 -2.35
C ALA A 129 52.52 -17.83 -2.24
N LYS A 130 52.10 -19.02 -2.70
CA LYS A 130 52.95 -20.22 -2.75
C LYS A 130 53.85 -20.24 -3.98
N ALA A 131 53.47 -19.53 -5.05
CA ALA A 131 54.25 -19.45 -6.27
C ALA A 131 55.48 -18.57 -6.05
N LYS A 132 56.67 -19.17 -6.13
CA LYS A 132 57.94 -18.43 -6.04
C LYS A 132 58.27 -17.83 -7.41
N VAL A 133 58.10 -16.52 -7.56
CA VAL A 133 58.47 -15.79 -8.78
C VAL A 133 59.81 -15.10 -8.52
N ASN A 134 60.81 -15.35 -9.37
CA ASN A 134 62.22 -15.08 -9.09
C ASN A 134 62.59 -13.61 -8.77
N ASP A 135 61.71 -12.64 -9.03
CA ASP A 135 61.97 -11.20 -8.78
C ASP A 135 60.89 -10.48 -7.95
N LEU A 136 59.88 -11.21 -7.45
CA LEU A 136 58.75 -10.64 -6.72
C LEU A 136 58.67 -11.23 -5.31
N GLU A 137 58.59 -10.35 -4.31
CA GLU A 137 58.37 -10.70 -2.90
C GLU A 137 56.93 -11.15 -2.66
N SER A 138 55.96 -10.55 -3.37
CA SER A 138 54.57 -11.01 -3.33
C SER A 138 53.80 -10.64 -4.59
N VAL A 139 52.83 -11.47 -4.94
CA VAL A 139 51.84 -11.22 -5.99
C VAL A 139 50.45 -11.44 -5.42
N LYS A 140 49.56 -10.45 -5.55
CA LYS A 140 48.18 -10.50 -5.05
C LYS A 140 47.19 -10.03 -6.11
N LEU A 141 46.22 -10.87 -6.45
CA LEU A 141 45.05 -10.48 -7.22
C LEU A 141 44.10 -9.62 -6.37
N LYS A 142 43.78 -8.43 -6.86
CA LYS A 142 42.75 -7.55 -6.32
C LYS A 142 41.65 -7.35 -7.35
N VAL A 143 40.42 -7.67 -6.96
CA VAL A 143 39.21 -7.47 -7.77
C VAL A 143 38.41 -6.31 -7.18
N LYS A 144 37.87 -5.45 -8.04
CA LYS A 144 36.93 -4.38 -7.70
C LYS A 144 35.56 -4.76 -8.23
N LEU A 145 34.59 -4.84 -7.33
CA LEU A 145 33.19 -5.09 -7.67
C LEU A 145 32.47 -3.78 -8.02
N ASN A 146 31.35 -3.90 -8.71
CA ASN A 146 30.42 -2.79 -8.95
C ASN A 146 29.93 -2.20 -7.61
N ALA A 147 30.02 -0.87 -7.49
CA ALA A 147 29.70 -0.18 -6.24
C ALA A 147 28.22 -0.32 -5.84
N HIS A 148 27.29 -0.31 -6.80
CA HIS A 148 25.86 -0.49 -6.53
C HIS A 148 25.55 -1.93 -6.08
N PHE A 149 26.24 -2.91 -6.65
CA PHE A 149 26.14 -4.31 -6.22
C PHE A 149 26.65 -4.50 -4.78
N ASP A 150 27.81 -3.93 -4.49
CA ASP A 150 28.43 -4.05 -3.16
C ASP A 150 27.61 -3.35 -2.08
N ASP A 151 27.12 -2.14 -2.37
CA ASP A 151 26.28 -1.35 -1.46
C ASP A 151 24.90 -2.01 -1.22
N LEU A 152 24.26 -2.55 -2.26
CA LEU A 152 23.01 -3.29 -2.14
C LEU A 152 23.16 -4.49 -1.20
N ILE A 153 24.23 -5.29 -1.38
CA ILE A 153 24.47 -6.48 -0.55
C ILE A 153 24.88 -6.10 0.88
N ALA A 154 25.69 -5.06 1.07
CA ALA A 154 26.15 -4.68 2.39
C ALA A 154 24.99 -4.21 3.30
N ARG A 155 23.98 -3.55 2.72
CA ARG A 155 22.92 -2.90 3.49
C ARG A 155 21.64 -3.70 3.61
N TRP A 156 21.34 -4.65 2.72
CA TRP A 156 20.02 -5.31 2.75
C TRP A 156 19.75 -6.06 4.06
N ARG A 157 20.75 -6.69 4.67
CA ARG A 157 20.60 -7.38 5.97
C ARG A 157 20.19 -6.43 7.09
N SER A 158 20.67 -5.17 7.06
CA SER A 158 20.28 -4.17 8.07
C SER A 158 18.82 -3.75 7.98
N PHE A 159 18.18 -3.91 6.81
CA PHE A 159 16.77 -3.60 6.60
C PHE A 159 15.85 -4.80 6.86
N ASP A 160 16.38 -6.02 6.77
CA ASP A 160 15.60 -7.27 6.95
C ASP A 160 15.14 -7.46 8.41
N ASP A 161 15.96 -7.05 9.38
CA ASP A 161 15.65 -7.15 10.81
C ASP A 161 14.61 -6.13 11.30
N LEU A 162 14.35 -5.06 10.52
CA LEU A 162 13.62 -3.88 11.00
C LEU A 162 12.11 -3.91 10.76
N ASN A 163 11.58 -4.76 9.85
CA ASN A 163 10.14 -4.77 9.54
C ASN A 163 9.68 -6.13 8.97
N SER A 164 9.26 -7.05 9.84
CA SER A 164 8.74 -8.36 9.42
C SER A 164 7.29 -8.34 8.92
N GLU A 165 6.52 -7.28 9.19
CA GLU A 165 5.09 -7.18 8.80
C GLU A 165 4.79 -6.15 7.68
N GLY A 166 5.76 -5.33 7.28
CA GLY A 166 5.60 -4.26 6.28
C GLY A 166 6.47 -4.44 5.05
N THR A 167 6.27 -3.59 4.04
CA THR A 167 7.21 -3.48 2.92
C THR A 167 8.57 -2.96 3.40
N LEU A 168 9.63 -3.28 2.65
CA LEU A 168 10.96 -2.73 2.93
C LEU A 168 10.94 -1.18 2.82
N PRO A 169 11.85 -0.47 3.51
CA PRO A 169 11.92 0.99 3.42
C PRO A 169 12.12 1.48 1.98
N GLU A 170 11.54 2.63 1.64
CA GLU A 170 11.66 3.22 0.30
C GLU A 170 13.11 3.45 -0.14
N GLU A 171 13.98 3.83 0.81
CA GLU A 171 15.43 3.96 0.57
C GLU A 171 16.07 2.67 0.05
N TRP A 172 15.55 1.50 0.46
CA TRP A 172 16.04 0.22 -0.03
C TRP A 172 15.59 -0.03 -1.47
N TYR A 173 14.32 0.27 -1.79
CA TYR A 173 13.81 0.15 -3.17
C TYR A 173 14.54 1.09 -4.12
N ALA A 174 14.89 2.31 -3.69
CA ALA A 174 15.70 3.23 -4.47
C ALA A 174 17.10 2.66 -4.79
N ARG A 175 17.74 1.97 -3.85
CA ARG A 175 19.03 1.30 -4.09
C ARG A 175 18.90 0.11 -5.04
N LEU A 176 17.82 -0.66 -4.90
CA LEU A 176 17.52 -1.75 -5.82
C LEU A 176 17.33 -1.21 -7.25
N GLU A 177 16.59 -0.12 -7.39
CA GLU A 177 16.37 0.54 -8.69
C GLU A 177 17.69 1.02 -9.29
N GLN A 178 18.55 1.69 -8.51
CA GLN A 178 19.89 2.09 -8.96
C GLN A 178 20.73 0.90 -9.40
N PHE A 179 20.65 -0.24 -8.70
CA PHE A 179 21.34 -1.46 -9.10
C PHE A 179 20.77 -2.05 -10.40
N LEU A 180 19.44 -2.09 -10.56
CA LEU A 180 18.79 -2.57 -11.77
C LEU A 180 19.07 -1.68 -12.99
N GLN A 181 19.27 -0.39 -12.79
CA GLN A 181 19.67 0.57 -13.82
C GLN A 181 21.19 0.54 -14.11
N SER A 182 21.98 -0.16 -13.29
CA SER A 182 23.42 -0.26 -13.47
C SER A 182 23.79 -1.29 -14.55
N ASP A 183 24.97 -1.12 -15.14
CA ASP A 183 25.52 -2.02 -16.15
C ASP A 183 25.66 -3.47 -15.67
N ALA A 184 25.61 -3.72 -14.35
CA ALA A 184 25.66 -5.06 -13.77
C ALA A 184 24.41 -5.91 -14.07
N VAL A 185 23.34 -5.28 -14.56
CA VAL A 185 22.06 -5.94 -14.87
C VAL A 185 21.70 -5.64 -16.34
N ASN A 186 21.21 -6.65 -17.06
CA ASN A 186 20.68 -6.45 -18.41
C ASN A 186 19.22 -5.95 -18.39
N ASN A 187 18.68 -5.54 -19.54
CA ASN A 187 17.28 -5.11 -19.65
C ASN A 187 16.25 -6.20 -19.26
N ASP A 188 16.65 -7.47 -19.20
CA ASP A 188 15.82 -8.59 -18.75
C ASP A 188 15.97 -8.90 -17.24
N GLY A 189 16.71 -8.08 -16.49
CA GLY A 189 16.97 -8.29 -15.06
C GLY A 189 18.00 -9.38 -14.74
N LYS A 190 18.73 -9.89 -15.73
CA LYS A 190 19.81 -10.88 -15.56
C LYS A 190 21.13 -10.22 -15.22
N LEU A 191 21.85 -10.85 -14.29
CA LEU A 191 23.17 -10.41 -13.85
C LEU A 191 24.22 -10.62 -14.95
N ARG A 192 25.01 -9.59 -15.19
CA ARG A 192 26.19 -9.60 -16.06
C ARG A 192 27.44 -9.69 -15.19
N MET A 193 28.01 -10.88 -15.06
CA MET A 193 29.14 -11.11 -14.15
C MET A 193 30.40 -10.33 -14.57
N ASP A 194 30.59 -10.14 -15.87
CA ASP A 194 31.58 -9.26 -16.49
C ASP A 194 31.44 -7.80 -16.05
N ASN A 195 30.22 -7.34 -15.74
CA ASN A 195 29.95 -5.98 -15.29
C ASN A 195 29.82 -5.87 -13.76
N ILE A 196 29.66 -6.99 -13.06
CA ILE A 196 29.78 -7.08 -11.60
C ILE A 196 31.26 -6.97 -11.20
N ILE A 197 32.17 -7.59 -11.94
CA ILE A 197 33.62 -7.47 -11.74
C ILE A 197 34.14 -6.33 -12.63
N GLN A 198 34.20 -5.11 -12.08
CA GLN A 198 34.62 -3.93 -12.85
C GLN A 198 36.12 -3.90 -13.17
N GLN A 199 36.96 -4.47 -12.30
CA GLN A 199 38.40 -4.48 -12.51
C GLN A 199 39.05 -5.65 -11.79
N ALA A 200 39.99 -6.33 -12.45
CA ALA A 200 40.91 -7.28 -11.81
C ALA A 200 42.34 -6.84 -12.10
N ARG A 201 43.16 -6.68 -11.06
CA ARG A 201 44.58 -6.29 -11.20
C ARG A 201 45.47 -7.07 -10.25
N TYR A 202 46.69 -7.35 -10.69
CA TYR A 202 47.73 -7.88 -9.82
C TYR A 202 48.45 -6.73 -9.12
N LEU A 203 48.62 -6.87 -7.81
CA LEU A 203 49.50 -6.05 -7.00
C LEU A 203 50.77 -6.87 -6.79
N THR A 204 51.90 -6.31 -7.19
CA THR A 204 53.21 -6.96 -7.10
C THR A 204 54.12 -6.15 -6.20
N LYS A 205 54.84 -6.81 -5.30
CA LYS A 205 55.92 -6.19 -4.52
C LYS A 205 57.25 -6.75 -4.99
N LYS A 206 58.18 -5.93 -5.44
CA LYS A 206 59.53 -6.37 -5.81
C LYS A 206 60.39 -6.56 -4.58
N ILE A 207 61.36 -7.46 -4.68
CA ILE A 207 62.34 -7.70 -3.62
C ILE A 207 63.14 -6.40 -3.40
N GLY A 208 62.95 -5.75 -2.25
CA GLY A 208 63.69 -4.54 -1.85
C GLY A 208 62.97 -3.21 -2.04
N GLU A 209 61.73 -3.17 -2.53
CA GLU A 209 60.89 -1.96 -2.52
C GLU A 209 60.09 -1.86 -1.20
N VAL A 210 60.07 -0.66 -0.60
CA VAL A 210 59.30 -0.31 0.62
C VAL A 210 57.86 0.04 0.25
#